data_AF-A0A836VFQ9-F1
#
_entry.id   AF-A0A836VFQ9-F1
#
_cell.length_a   1.000
_cell.length_b   1.000
_cell.length_c   1.000
_cell.angle_alpha   90.00
_cell.angle_beta   90.00
_cell.angle_gamma   90.00
#
_symmetry.space_group_name_H-M   'P 1'
#
loop_
_entity.id
_entity.type
_entity.pdbx_description
1 polymer ?
#
loop_
_entity_poly.entity_id
_entity_poly.type
_entity_poly.pdbx_seq_one_letter_code
_entity_poly.pdbx_strand_id
1 'polypeptide(L)'
;DPDKEFAKIVKFLSSILNIEFNKNIITEAIKTSSFDNLKKLEKSGLFGESVADTKSGDKKDFFYLGPKNDWKKLLDNKISKEIEQKFQNEMKELKYLG
;
A
#
# COMPACT_ATOMS: atom_id res chain seq x y z
N ASP A 1 -5.80 -7.18 -7.43
CA ASP A 1 -5.75 -8.65 -7.36
C ASP A 1 -4.29 -9.06 -7.24
N PRO A 2 -3.81 -9.42 -6.03
CA PRO A 2 -2.40 -9.67 -5.77
C PRO A 2 -1.79 -10.71 -6.72
N ASP A 3 -2.49 -11.81 -7.02
CA ASP A 3 -1.98 -12.86 -7.90
C ASP A 3 -1.68 -12.34 -9.31
N LYS A 4 -2.57 -11.49 -9.85
CA LYS A 4 -2.38 -10.89 -11.18
C LYS A 4 -1.20 -9.92 -11.21
N GLU A 5 -1.05 -9.09 -10.19
CA GLU A 5 0.06 -8.12 -10.14
C GLU A 5 1.40 -8.84 -9.92
N PHE A 6 1.45 -9.84 -9.04
CA PHE A 6 2.64 -10.67 -8.87
C PHE A 6 2.99 -11.44 -10.15
N ALA A 7 2.00 -11.96 -10.89
CA ALA A 7 2.26 -12.61 -12.18
C ALA A 7 2.89 -11.67 -13.22
N LYS A 8 2.50 -10.39 -13.25
CA LYS A 8 3.14 -9.38 -14.12
C LYS A 8 4.59 -9.13 -13.71
N ILE A 9 4.84 -8.98 -12.41
CA ILE A 9 6.19 -8.77 -11.86
C ILE A 9 7.09 -9.97 -12.17
N VAL A 10 6.61 -11.19 -11.91
CA VAL A 10 7.32 -12.44 -12.20
C VAL A 10 7.65 -12.54 -13.69
N LYS A 11 6.67 -12.28 -14.57
CA LYS A 11 6.89 -12.29 -16.03
C LYS A 11 7.98 -11.30 -16.44
N PHE A 12 7.95 -10.09 -15.88
CA PHE A 12 8.95 -9.07 -16.14
C PHE A 12 10.35 -9.50 -15.67
N LEU A 13 10.47 -9.97 -14.42
CA LEU A 13 11.74 -10.44 -13.86
C LEU A 13 12.29 -11.65 -14.62
N SER A 14 11.45 -12.62 -14.97
CA SER A 14 11.86 -13.78 -15.79
C SER A 14 12.41 -13.35 -17.15
N SER A 15 11.84 -12.31 -17.77
CA SER A 15 12.30 -11.84 -19.08
C SER A 15 13.69 -11.17 -19.04
N ILE A 16 14.08 -10.61 -17.90
CA ILE A 16 15.37 -9.89 -17.75
C ILE A 16 16.44 -10.81 -17.15
N LEU A 17 16.05 -11.65 -16.20
CA LEU A 17 16.97 -12.51 -15.46
C LEU A 17 17.15 -13.89 -16.10
N ASN A 18 16.29 -14.26 -17.06
CA ASN A 18 16.25 -15.59 -17.67
C ASN A 18 16.13 -16.72 -16.63
N ILE A 19 15.28 -16.51 -15.62
CA ILE A 19 14.98 -17.48 -14.55
C ILE A 19 13.50 -17.83 -14.53
N GLU A 20 13.19 -19.08 -14.17
CA GLU A 20 11.82 -19.51 -13.88
C GLU A 20 11.55 -19.45 -12.37
N PHE A 21 10.40 -18.90 -12.00
CA PHE A 21 9.97 -18.85 -10.60
C PHE A 21 9.04 -20.03 -10.29
N ASN A 22 9.34 -20.74 -9.21
CA ASN A 22 8.46 -21.78 -8.69
C ASN A 22 7.15 -21.15 -8.18
N LYS A 23 6.00 -21.71 -8.57
CA LYS A 23 4.67 -21.26 -8.13
C LYS A 23 4.55 -21.15 -6.60
N ASN A 24 5.14 -22.08 -5.85
CA ASN A 24 5.12 -22.05 -4.38
C ASN A 24 5.87 -20.84 -3.81
N ILE A 25 6.98 -20.43 -4.45
CA ILE A 25 7.72 -19.23 -4.07
C ILE A 25 6.85 -17.98 -4.30
N ILE A 26 6.12 -17.94 -5.42
CA ILE A 26 5.20 -16.83 -5.74
C ILE A 26 4.07 -16.78 -4.72
N THR A 27 3.44 -17.91 -4.40
CA THR A 27 2.37 -17.98 -3.39
C THR A 27 2.86 -17.54 -2.01
N GLU A 28 4.05 -17.99 -1.58
CA GLU A 28 4.60 -17.56 -0.29
C GLU A 28 4.97 -16.08 -0.30
N ALA A 29 5.48 -15.54 -1.42
CA ALA A 29 5.75 -14.11 -1.55
C ALA A 29 4.47 -13.27 -1.43
N ILE A 30 3.37 -13.68 -2.07
CA ILE A 30 2.06 -13.01 -1.95
C ILE A 30 1.58 -13.03 -0.49
N LYS A 31 1.65 -14.19 0.16
CA LYS A 31 1.19 -14.38 1.55
C LYS A 31 2.02 -13.55 2.54
N THR A 32 3.34 -13.62 2.44
CA THR A 32 4.26 -12.90 3.34
C THR A 32 4.25 -11.39 3.11
N SER A 33 3.97 -10.96 1.89
CA SER A 33 3.80 -9.53 1.54
C SER A 33 2.39 -9.00 1.82
N SER A 34 1.48 -9.82 2.35
CA SER A 34 0.13 -9.37 2.67
C SER A 34 0.13 -8.32 3.78
N PHE A 35 -0.81 -7.38 3.70
CA PHE A 35 -0.97 -6.32 4.71
C PHE A 35 -1.04 -6.88 6.14
N ASP A 36 -1.84 -7.94 6.35
CA ASP A 36 -2.02 -8.54 7.67
C ASP A 36 -0.73 -9.20 8.18
N ASN A 37 0.04 -9.85 7.30
CA ASN A 37 1.32 -10.44 7.69
C ASN A 37 2.34 -9.36 8.05
N LEU A 38 2.47 -8.32 7.22
CA LEU A 38 3.39 -7.21 7.49
C LEU A 38 3.02 -6.45 8.77
N LYS A 39 1.72 -6.21 9.01
CA LYS A 39 1.23 -5.63 10.26
C LYS A 39 1.55 -6.51 11.48
N LYS A 40 1.47 -7.83 11.34
CA LYS A 40 1.87 -8.77 12.39
C LYS A 40 3.37 -8.67 12.68
N LEU A 41 4.21 -8.59 11.64
CA LEU A 41 5.66 -8.43 11.77
C LEU A 41 6.02 -7.11 12.48
N GLU A 42 5.34 -6.02 12.16
CA GLU A 42 5.47 -4.74 12.86
C GLU A 42 5.15 -4.86 14.35
N LYS A 43 4.02 -5.49 14.69
CA LYS A 43 3.64 -5.71 16.09
C LYS A 43 4.61 -6.62 16.84
N SER A 44 5.27 -7.55 16.16
CA SER A 44 6.31 -8.40 16.75
C SER A 44 7.69 -7.75 16.78
N GLY A 45 7.83 -6.48 16.37
CA GLY A 45 9.11 -5.77 16.35
C GLY A 45 10.06 -6.18 15.23
N LEU A 46 9.57 -6.92 14.23
CA LEU A 46 10.33 -7.36 13.06
C LEU A 46 10.24 -6.37 11.89
N PHE A 47 9.67 -5.18 12.12
CA PHE A 47 9.58 -4.09 11.17
C PHE A 47 9.78 -2.76 11.89
N GLY A 48 10.84 -2.03 11.52
CA GLY A 48 11.35 -0.87 12.26
C GLY A 48 10.96 0.51 11.71
N GLU A 49 10.26 0.58 10.57
CA GLU A 49 9.94 1.85 9.87
C GLU A 49 8.82 2.67 10.54
N SER A 50 8.22 2.14 11.61
CA SER A 50 7.28 2.84 12.47
C SER A 50 7.91 4.12 13.06
N VAL A 51 7.22 5.24 12.93
CA VAL A 51 7.70 6.54 13.40
C VAL A 51 7.08 6.91 14.75
N ALA A 52 7.84 7.58 15.61
CA ALA A 52 7.29 8.20 16.81
C ALA A 52 6.54 9.49 16.43
N ASP A 53 5.38 9.72 17.04
CA ASP A 53 4.68 10.98 16.95
C ASP A 53 5.53 12.09 17.59
N THR A 54 5.73 13.19 16.88
CA THR A 54 6.61 14.28 17.33
C THR A 54 6.03 15.07 18.51
N LYS A 55 4.74 14.93 18.82
CA LYS A 55 4.07 15.61 19.92
C LYS A 55 3.85 14.70 21.12
N SER A 56 3.36 13.48 20.91
CA SER A 56 3.08 12.55 22.02
C SER A 56 4.22 11.59 22.34
N GLY A 57 5.16 11.37 21.40
CA GLY A 57 6.19 10.35 21.51
C GLY A 57 5.67 8.92 21.24
N ASP A 58 4.37 8.75 21.01
CA ASP A 58 3.77 7.45 20.77
C ASP A 58 4.18 6.90 19.40
N LYS A 59 4.46 5.60 19.35
CA LYS A 59 4.80 4.90 18.11
C LYS A 59 3.55 4.79 17.22
N LYS A 60 3.61 5.33 16.01
CA LYS A 60 2.55 5.15 15.00
C LYS A 60 2.78 3.87 14.20
N ASP A 61 1.72 3.09 14.07
CA ASP A 61 1.67 1.94 13.17
C ASP A 61 1.90 2.42 11.73
N PHE A 62 2.93 1.88 11.06
CA PHE A 62 3.15 2.00 9.64
C PHE A 62 2.03 1.29 8.86
N PHE A 63 1.70 0.05 9.26
CA PHE A 63 0.60 -0.72 8.68
C PHE A 63 -0.71 -0.47 9.45
N TYR A 64 -1.24 0.75 9.35
CA TYR A 64 -2.41 1.18 10.12
C TYR A 64 -3.76 0.64 9.60
N LEU A 65 -4.46 1.35 8.72
CA LEU A 65 -5.81 0.96 8.26
C LEU A 65 -5.82 0.07 7.02
N GLY A 66 -4.80 0.17 6.15
CA GLY A 66 -4.68 -0.65 4.96
C GLY A 66 -5.96 -0.65 4.11
N PRO A 67 -6.48 -1.82 3.70
CA PRO A 67 -7.71 -1.92 2.90
C PRO A 67 -8.96 -1.34 3.58
N LYS A 68 -8.95 -1.17 4.92
CA LYS A 68 -10.06 -0.57 5.67
C LYS A 68 -10.01 0.96 5.67
N ASN A 69 -8.99 1.56 5.05
CA ASN A 69 -8.85 3.00 4.98
C ASN A 69 -9.85 3.63 4.01
N ASP A 70 -11.03 3.95 4.51
CA ASP A 70 -12.05 4.69 3.77
C ASP A 70 -11.95 6.18 4.10
N TRP A 71 -11.05 6.89 3.41
CA TRP A 71 -10.80 8.32 3.66
C TRP A 71 -12.06 9.17 3.52
N LYS A 72 -13.04 8.74 2.72
CA LYS A 72 -14.32 9.46 2.53
C LYS A 72 -15.17 9.50 3.79
N LYS A 73 -14.99 8.55 4.71
CA LYS A 73 -15.66 8.52 6.02
C LYS A 73 -14.87 9.25 7.10
N LEU A 74 -13.57 9.41 6.90
CA LEU A 74 -12.65 9.96 7.90
C LEU A 74 -12.40 11.45 7.71
N LEU A 75 -12.42 11.93 6.46
CA LEU A 75 -12.11 13.30 6.11
C LEU A 75 -13.37 14.16 6.08
N ASP A 76 -13.28 15.38 6.60
CA ASP A 76 -14.34 16.36 6.46
C ASP A 76 -14.61 16.67 4.98
N ASN A 77 -15.88 16.65 4.59
CA ASN A 77 -16.31 16.90 3.21
C ASN A 77 -15.85 18.26 2.67
N LYS A 78 -15.72 19.29 3.53
CA LYS A 78 -15.20 20.60 3.14
C LYS A 78 -13.74 20.51 2.73
N ILE A 79 -12.93 19.78 3.50
CA ILE A 79 -11.51 19.58 3.19
C ILE A 79 -11.36 18.80 1.88
N SER A 80 -12.14 17.73 1.70
CA SER A 80 -12.14 16.96 0.45
C SER A 80 -12.43 17.83 -0.77
N LYS A 81 -13.48 18.68 -0.70
CA LYS A 81 -13.85 19.60 -1.79
C LYS A 81 -12.76 20.62 -2.07
N GLU A 82 -12.12 21.15 -1.02
CA GLU A 82 -11.03 22.12 -1.19
C GLU A 82 -9.83 21.50 -1.91
N ILE A 83 -9.48 20.25 -1.59
CA ILE A 83 -8.42 19.49 -2.28
C ILE A 83 -8.79 19.28 -3.76
N GLU A 84 -10.00 18.78 -4.03
CA GLU A 84 -10.47 18.56 -5.42
C GLU A 84 -10.46 19.85 -6.25
N GLN A 85 -10.83 20.99 -5.67
CA GLN A 85 -10.78 22.28 -6.35
C GLN A 85 -9.34 22.74 -6.63
N LYS A 86 -8.44 22.58 -5.65
CA LYS A 86 -7.03 23.00 -5.81
C LYS A 86 -6.27 22.15 -6.82
N PHE A 87 -6.57 20.85 -6.88
CA PHE A 87 -5.87 19.89 -7.75
C PHE A 87 -6.72 19.45 -8.97
N GLN A 88 -7.75 20.21 -9.32
CA GLN A 88 -8.74 19.80 -10.30
C GLN A 88 -8.10 19.47 -11.67
N ASN A 89 -7.12 20.27 -12.09
CA ASN A 89 -6.49 20.13 -13.40
C ASN A 89 -5.63 18.87 -13.47
N GLU A 90 -4.78 18.66 -12.46
CA GLU A 90 -3.92 17.48 -12.31
C GLU A 90 -4.77 16.21 -12.19
N MET A 91 -5.85 16.26 -11.42
CA MET A 91 -6.75 15.12 -11.26
C MET A 91 -7.50 14.79 -12.56
N LYS A 92 -7.81 15.77 -13.42
CA LYS A 92 -8.36 15.52 -14.76
C LYS A 92 -7.30 14.94 -15.70
N GLU A 93 -6.09 15.48 -15.70
CA GLU A 93 -4.97 14.99 -16.51
C GLU A 93 -4.67 13.51 -16.20
N LEU A 94 -4.65 13.17 -14.91
CA LEU A 94 -4.43 11.81 -14.41
C LEU A 94 -5.69 10.92 -14.48
N LYS A 95 -6.81 11.43 -15.01
CA LYS A 95 -8.10 10.73 -15.18
C LYS A 95 -8.71 10.22 -13.87
N TYR A 96 -8.45 10.92 -12.76
CA TYR A 96 -9.15 10.73 -11.48
C TYR A 96 -10.52 11.41 -11.45
N LEU A 97 -10.68 12.53 -12.18
CA LEU A 97 -11.95 13.22 -12.39
C LEU A 97 -12.36 13.08 -13.86
N GLY A 98 -13.61 12.65 -14.09
CA GLY A 98 -14.22 12.52 -15.41
C GLY A 98 -14.87 13.81 -15.89
#